data_AF-A0A7Z0PSP1-F1
#
_entry.id   AF-A0A7Z0PSP1-F1
#
_cell.length_a   1.000
_cell.length_b   1.000
_cell.length_c   1.000
_cell.angle_alpha   90.00
_cell.angle_beta   90.00
_cell.angle_gamma   90.00
#
_symmetry.space_group_name_H-M   'P 1'
#
loop_
_entity.id
_entity.type
_entity.pdbx_description
1 polymer ?
#
loop_
_entity_poly.entity_id
_entity_poly.type
_entity_poly.pdbx_seq_one_letter_code
_entity_poly.pdbx_strand_id
1 'polypeptide(L)' 'MTMVIHRTPEQLREQRLRLLEEVGMTYEELRERASVYSLSMDELDVWHTIEGIDYLLDGDC' A
#
# COMPACT_ATOMS: atom_id res chain seq x y z
N MET A 1 20.68 0.45 -20.54
CA MET A 1 19.21 0.33 -20.54
C MET A 1 18.75 0.30 -19.11
N THR A 2 18.26 1.42 -18.60
CA THR A 2 17.64 1.50 -17.28
C THR A 2 16.28 0.85 -17.44
N MET A 3 16.11 -0.37 -16.93
CA MET A 3 14.78 -0.96 -16.78
C MET A 3 14.05 -0.11 -15.74
N VAL A 4 13.35 0.91 -16.24
CA VAL A 4 12.34 1.61 -15.45
C VAL A 4 11.32 0.53 -15.17
N ILE A 5 11.33 -0.02 -13.96
CA ILE A 5 10.33 -0.99 -13.55
C ILE A 5 9.03 -0.20 -13.44
N HIS A 6 8.35 -0.02 -14.59
CA HIS A 6 6.92 0.23 -14.59
C HIS A 6 6.32 -1.02 -13.96
N ARG A 7 6.14 -1.01 -12.62
CA ARG A 7 5.23 -1.98 -12.03
C ARG A 7 3.90 -1.73 -12.72
N THR A 8 3.41 -2.75 -13.42
CA THR A 8 2.08 -2.66 -14.00
C THR A 8 1.07 -2.43 -12.88
N PRO A 9 -0.06 -1.76 -13.17
CA PRO A 9 -1.10 -1.53 -12.17
C PRO A 9 -1.59 -2.82 -11.51
N GLU A 10 -1.51 -3.95 -12.22
CA GLU A 10 -1.80 -5.28 -11.69
C GLU A 10 -0.80 -5.70 -10.59
N GLN A 11 0.51 -5.54 -10.82
CA GLN A 11 1.56 -5.84 -9.84
C GLN A 11 1.47 -4.95 -8.60
N LEU A 12 1.02 -3.71 -8.76
CA LEU A 12 0.74 -2.78 -7.67
C LEU A 12 -0.45 -3.26 -6.82
N ARG A 13 -1.54 -3.70 -7.46
CA ARG A 13 -2.70 -4.29 -6.75
C ARG A 13 -2.33 -5.57 -6.02
N GLU A 14 -1.53 -6.45 -6.63
CA GLU A 14 -1.03 -7.66 -5.97
C GLU A 14 -0.13 -7.34 -4.78
N GLN A 15 0.72 -6.31 -4.89
CA GLN A 15 1.55 -5.86 -3.77
C GLN A 15 0.68 -5.34 -2.62
N ARG A 16 -0.36 -4.55 -2.91
CA ARG A 16 -1.32 -4.09 -1.91
C ARG A 16 -1.97 -5.26 -1.17
N LEU A 17 -2.41 -6.28 -1.91
CA LEU A 17 -3.04 -7.46 -1.30
C LEU A 17 -2.08 -8.20 -0.37
N ARG A 18 -0.82 -8.42 -0.77
CA ARG A 18 0.17 -9.06 0.11
C ARG A 18 0.44 -8.26 1.38
N LEU A 19 0.54 -6.94 1.27
CA LEU A 19 0.75 -6.07 2.42
C LEU A 19 -0.42 -6.15 3.42
N LEU A 20 -1.65 -6.23 2.91
CA LEU A 20 -2.86 -6.43 3.73
C LEU A 20 -2.88 -7.83 4.38
N GLU A 21 -2.40 -8.86 3.68
CA GLU A 21 -2.24 -10.20 4.28
C GLU A 21 -1.15 -10.24 5.36
N GLU A 22 -0.04 -9.53 5.18
CA GLU A 22 1.06 -9.49 6.17
C GLU A 22 0.64 -8.87 7.50
N VAL A 23 -0.11 -7.77 7.45
CA VAL A 23 -0.68 -7.12 8.64
C VAL A 23 -1.94 -7.83 9.14
N GLY A 24 -2.53 -8.70 8.34
CA GLY A 24 -3.76 -9.44 8.67
C GLY A 24 -4.98 -8.53 8.84
N MET A 25 -4.99 -7.37 8.19
CA MET A 25 -6.07 -6.37 8.32
C MET A 25 -6.59 -5.97 6.94
N THR A 26 -7.85 -5.59 6.90
CA THR A 26 -8.42 -4.99 5.69
C THR A 26 -7.89 -3.58 5.47
N TYR A 27 -7.96 -3.10 4.22
CA TYR A 27 -7.56 -1.72 3.90
C TYR A 27 -8.33 -0.68 4.72
N GLU A 28 -9.62 -0.92 4.94
CA GLU A 28 -10.49 -0.04 5.72
C GLU A 28 -10.04 -0.01 7.19
N GLU A 29 -9.80 -1.17 7.81
CA GLU A 29 -9.27 -1.22 9.18
C GLU A 29 -7.92 -0.52 9.31
N LEU A 30 -7.01 -0.75 8.37
CA LEU A 30 -5.69 -0.13 8.41
C LEU A 30 -5.79 1.39 8.27
N ARG A 31 -6.68 1.87 7.38
CA ARG A 31 -6.96 3.31 7.20
C ARG A 31 -7.56 3.94 8.45
N GLU A 32 -8.54 3.28 9.07
CA GLU A 32 -9.16 3.79 10.30
C GLU A 32 -8.11 3.88 11.42
N ARG A 33 -7.30 2.83 11.59
CA ARG A 33 -6.23 2.79 12.58
C ARG A 33 -5.13 3.81 12.31
N ALA A 34 -4.79 4.06 11.05
CA ALA A 34 -3.89 5.14 10.65
C ALA A 34 -4.46 6.50 11.05
N SER A 35 -5.76 6.73 10.81
CA SER A 35 -6.44 7.99 11.14
C SER A 35 -6.51 8.27 12.64
N VAL A 36 -6.53 7.24 13.48
CA VAL A 36 -6.55 7.37 14.96
C VAL A 36 -5.19 7.15 15.62
N TYR A 37 -4.10 7.17 14.84
CA TYR A 37 -2.73 6.94 15.33
C TYR A 37 -2.58 5.66 16.18
N SER A 38 -3.31 4.60 15.85
CA SER A 38 -3.29 3.30 16.57
C SER A 38 -2.50 2.22 15.84
N LEU A 39 -1.69 2.61 14.85
CA LEU A 39 -0.76 1.74 14.15
C LEU A 39 0.62 1.80 14.80
N SER A 40 1.28 0.64 14.85
CA SER A 40 2.69 0.50 15.20
C SER A 40 3.58 1.04 14.08
N MET A 41 4.87 1.23 14.35
CA MET A 41 5.83 1.72 13.34
C MET A 41 5.88 0.84 12.09
N ASP A 42 5.88 -0.49 12.23
CA ASP A 42 5.83 -1.44 11.10
C ASP A 42 4.51 -1.34 10.32
N GLU A 43 3.38 -1.22 11.02
CA GLU A 43 2.07 -1.09 10.37
C GLU A 43 1.92 0.27 9.64
N LEU A 44 2.55 1.33 10.17
CA LEU A 44 2.63 2.64 9.54
C LEU A 44 3.47 2.61 8.26
N ASP A 45 4.59 1.88 8.26
CA ASP A 45 5.41 1.69 7.06
C ASP A 45 4.62 0.97 5.95
N VAL A 46 3.88 -0.07 6.32
CA VAL A 46 2.95 -0.76 5.43
C VAL A 46 1.86 0.18 4.89
N TRP A 47 1.24 0.98 5.77
CA TRP A 47 0.23 1.97 5.38
C TRP A 47 0.78 2.97 4.37
N HIS A 48 1.94 3.58 4.64
CA HIS A 48 2.59 4.53 3.72
C HIS A 48 2.95 3.89 2.38
N THR A 49 3.34 2.62 2.38
CA THR A 49 3.60 1.85 1.16
C THR A 49 2.31 1.67 0.35
N ILE A 50 1.20 1.33 1.01
CA ILE A 50 -0.11 1.21 0.36
C ILE A 50 -0.59 2.55 -0.21
N GLU A 51 -0.43 3.66 0.52
CA GLU A 51 -0.75 5.00 0.03
C GLU A 51 0.10 5.37 -1.20
N GLY A 52 1.40 5.05 -1.18
CA GLY A 52 2.27 5.26 -2.34
C GLY A 52 1.86 4.43 -3.55
N ILE A 53 1.42 3.19 -3.34
CA ILE A 53 0.87 2.33 -4.39
C ILE A 53 -0.41 2.93 -4.98
N ASP A 54 -1.32 3.41 -4.14
CA ASP A 54 -2.59 3.99 -4.58
C ASP A 54 -2.37 5.30 -5.35
N TYR A 55 -1.43 6.14 -4.89
CA TYR A 55 -1.00 7.34 -5.60
C TYR A 55 -0.41 7.03 -6.99
N LEU A 56 0.39 5.96 -7.10
CA LEU A 56 0.92 5.51 -8.39
C LEU A 56 -0.16 4.96 -9.32
N LEU A 57 -1.21 4.33 -8.77
CA LEU A 57 -2.35 3.83 -9.53
C LEU A 57 -3.29 4.95 -10.00
N ASP A 58 -3.46 6.00 -9.19
CA ASP A 58 -4.28 7.18 -9.51
C ASP A 58 -3.57 8.12 -10.50
N GLY A 59 -2.24 8.28 -10.37
CA GLY A 59 -1.43 9.15 -11.20
C GLY A 59 -1.11 8.63 -12.61
N ASP A 60 -1.40 7.37 -12.94
CA ASP A 60 -1.25 6.77 -14.28
C ASP A 60 -2.50 6.99 -15.16
N CYS A 61 -3.23 8.10 -14.95
CA CYS A 61 -4.45 8.46 -15.69
C CYS A 61 -4.17 9.47 -16.82
#